data_AF-A0A3N2QET2-F1
#
_entry.id   AF-A0A3N2QET2-F1
#
_cell.length_a   1.000
_cell.length_b   1.000
_cell.length_c   1.000
_cell.angle_alpha   90.00
_cell.angle_beta   90.00
_cell.angle_gamma   90.00
#
_symmetry.space_group_name_H-M   'P 1'
#
loop_
_entity.id
_entity.type
_entity.pdbx_description
1 polymer ?
#
loop_
_entity_poly.entity_id
_entity_poly.type
_entity_poly.pdbx_seq_one_letter_code
_entity_poly.pdbx_strand_id
1 'polypeptide(L)'
;MRNHLSSITPIALAAALAGCQTPGADTIRQSLTLQSPTGESMEAVQVLEPNPDGSYTLVALEPEAQVNAFYDRACQADLGPTAHYVRLEKGTTVLSKGAITAYSCETSEPLAPDQ
;
A
#
# COMPACT_ATOMS: atom_id res chain seq x y z
N MET A 1 56.74 -21.33 40.21
CA MET A 1 55.53 -22.13 39.92
C MET A 1 54.36 -21.56 40.72
N ARG A 2 53.50 -20.76 40.10
CA ARG A 2 52.18 -20.37 40.61
C ARG A 2 51.25 -20.23 39.41
N ASN A 3 50.24 -21.08 39.38
CA ASN A 3 49.34 -21.33 38.26
C ASN A 3 48.36 -20.18 38.06
N HIS A 4 48.23 -19.69 36.83
CA HIS A 4 47.08 -18.88 36.40
C HIS A 4 45.90 -19.82 36.17
N LEU A 5 44.90 -19.77 37.06
CA LEU A 5 43.58 -20.35 36.84
C LEU A 5 42.76 -19.34 36.02
N SER A 6 42.81 -19.48 34.69
CA SER A 6 41.86 -18.81 33.79
C SER A 6 40.50 -19.48 33.91
N SER A 7 39.61 -18.89 34.68
CA SER A 7 38.20 -19.29 34.76
C SER A 7 37.47 -18.80 33.50
N ILE A 8 37.33 -19.68 32.51
CA ILE A 8 36.51 -19.42 31.31
C ILE A 8 35.08 -19.84 31.65
N THR A 9 34.22 -18.87 31.90
CA THR A 9 32.78 -19.09 32.06
C THR A 9 32.17 -19.34 30.68
N PRO A 10 31.52 -20.49 30.40
CA PRO A 10 30.82 -20.67 29.14
C PRO A 10 29.55 -19.81 29.15
N ILE A 11 29.49 -18.83 28.25
CA ILE A 11 28.27 -18.09 27.96
C ILE A 11 27.32 -19.06 27.26
N ALA A 12 26.34 -19.57 28.00
CA ALA A 12 25.23 -20.32 27.44
C ALA A 12 24.41 -19.37 26.55
N LEU A 13 24.54 -19.53 25.24
CA LEU A 13 23.77 -18.83 24.23
C LEU A 13 22.33 -19.38 24.25
N ALA A 14 21.50 -18.86 25.14
CA ALA A 14 20.07 -19.13 25.15
C ALA A 14 19.42 -18.33 24.00
N ALA A 15 19.50 -18.88 22.78
CA ALA A 15 18.65 -18.47 21.67
C ALA A 15 17.21 -18.99 21.93
N ALA A 16 16.49 -18.31 22.81
CA ALA A 16 15.05 -18.45 22.94
C ALA A 16 14.38 -17.72 21.76
N LEU A 17 14.45 -18.36 20.58
CA LEU A 17 13.57 -18.08 19.44
C LEU A 17 12.16 -18.57 19.78
N ALA A 18 11.40 -17.78 20.53
CA ALA A 18 9.94 -17.97 20.65
C ALA A 18 9.29 -16.79 21.38
N GLY A 19 9.65 -15.55 21.03
CA GLY A 19 8.70 -14.47 21.13
C GLY A 19 7.81 -14.56 19.90
N CYS A 20 6.70 -15.30 20.00
CA CYS A 20 5.58 -15.15 19.08
C CYS A 20 5.15 -13.68 19.13
N GLN A 21 5.76 -12.85 18.29
CA GLN A 21 5.10 -11.65 17.84
C GLN A 21 3.94 -12.16 17.01
N THR A 22 2.78 -12.34 17.63
CA THR A 22 1.53 -12.25 16.90
C THR A 22 1.62 -10.88 16.24
N PRO A 23 1.76 -10.76 14.90
CA PRO A 23 1.66 -9.45 14.30
C PRO A 23 0.20 -9.07 14.53
N GLY A 24 -0.07 -8.22 15.52
CA GLY A 24 -1.12 -7.24 15.31
C GLY A 24 -0.75 -6.61 13.98
N ALA A 25 -1.60 -6.72 12.97
CA ALA A 25 -1.29 -6.29 11.62
C ALA A 25 -1.09 -4.76 11.63
N ASP A 26 0.11 -4.34 12.01
CA ASP A 26 0.51 -2.95 12.03
C ASP A 26 0.59 -2.53 10.57
N THR A 27 -0.42 -1.80 10.13
CA THR A 27 -0.43 -1.24 8.78
C THR A 27 0.75 -0.28 8.64
N ILE A 28 1.52 -0.44 7.57
CA ILE A 28 2.62 0.45 7.22
C ILE A 28 2.03 1.66 6.48
N ARG A 29 2.32 2.86 6.97
CA ARG A 29 1.87 4.12 6.36
C ARG A 29 3.05 4.80 5.68
N GLN A 30 2.94 5.08 4.39
CA GLN A 30 4.00 5.71 3.60
C GLN A 30 3.43 6.87 2.78
N SER A 31 4.09 8.03 2.84
CA SER A 31 3.77 9.13 1.93
C SER A 31 4.15 8.76 0.49
N LEU A 32 3.34 9.18 -0.45
CA LEU A 32 3.64 9.11 -1.88
C LEU A 32 3.04 10.30 -2.62
N THR A 33 3.61 10.57 -3.78
CA THR A 33 3.05 11.52 -4.74
C THR A 33 2.24 10.74 -5.77
N LEU A 34 0.93 10.92 -5.77
CA LEU A 34 0.05 10.44 -6.84
C LEU A 34 0.22 11.36 -8.06
N GLN A 35 0.21 10.76 -9.25
CA GLN A 35 0.17 11.49 -10.51
C GLN A 35 -1.08 11.07 -11.30
N SER A 36 -1.69 12.05 -11.95
CA SER A 36 -2.79 11.85 -12.89
C SER A 36 -2.27 11.83 -14.33
N PRO A 37 -3.02 11.26 -15.30
CA PRO A 37 -2.67 11.35 -16.71
C PRO A 37 -2.66 12.78 -17.26
N THR A 38 -3.36 13.71 -16.60
CA THR A 38 -3.42 15.13 -16.97
C THR A 38 -2.19 15.92 -16.49
N GLY A 39 -1.26 15.27 -15.79
CA GLY A 39 -0.03 15.90 -15.28
C GLY A 39 -0.19 16.59 -13.92
N GLU A 40 -1.38 16.55 -13.31
CA GLU A 40 -1.56 17.00 -11.93
C GLU A 40 -0.97 15.97 -10.95
N SER A 41 -0.50 16.46 -9.81
CA SER A 41 0.05 15.64 -8.73
C SER A 41 -0.55 15.99 -7.37
N MET A 42 -0.69 15.02 -6.49
CA MET A 42 -1.07 15.24 -5.09
C MET A 42 -0.28 14.35 -4.13
N GLU A 43 -0.04 14.83 -2.92
CA GLU A 43 0.51 14.01 -1.84
C GLU A 43 -0.61 13.18 -1.20
N ALA A 44 -0.33 11.91 -0.96
CA ALA A 44 -1.21 10.98 -0.26
C ALA A 44 -0.40 10.05 0.65
N VAL A 45 -1.10 9.29 1.48
CA VAL A 45 -0.52 8.23 2.30
C VAL A 45 -1.07 6.89 1.82
N GLN A 46 -0.21 5.97 1.40
CA GLN A 46 -0.59 4.57 1.23
C GLN A 46 -0.53 3.85 2.57
N VAL A 47 -1.61 3.15 2.87
CA VAL A 47 -1.73 2.27 4.02
C VAL A 47 -1.62 0.85 3.52
N LEU A 48 -0.58 0.14 3.96
CA LEU A 48 -0.22 -1.20 3.50
C LEU A 48 -0.33 -2.21 4.63
N GLU A 49 -0.89 -3.37 4.35
CA GLU A 49 -0.87 -4.52 5.26
C GLU A 49 0.20 -5.51 4.81
N PRO A 50 1.17 -5.88 5.66
CA PRO A 50 2.17 -6.89 5.33
C PRO A 50 1.53 -8.29 5.29
N ASN A 51 1.80 -9.03 4.22
CA ASN A 51 1.34 -10.41 4.05
C ASN A 51 2.39 -11.43 4.54
N PRO A 52 1.99 -12.64 4.97
CA PRO A 52 2.92 -13.67 5.45
C PRO A 52 3.95 -14.14 4.40
N ASP A 53 3.66 -13.98 3.12
CA ASP A 53 4.54 -14.31 1.99
C ASP A 53 5.59 -13.22 1.69
N GLY A 54 5.59 -12.12 2.46
CA GLY A 54 6.47 -10.97 2.30
C GLY A 54 6.00 -9.94 1.28
N SER A 55 4.80 -10.12 0.69
CA SER A 55 4.14 -9.09 -0.12
C SER A 55 3.40 -8.07 0.75
N TYR A 56 2.85 -7.02 0.11
CA TYR A 56 2.03 -6.01 0.79
C TYR A 56 0.70 -5.86 0.09
N THR A 57 -0.37 -5.73 0.87
CA THR A 57 -1.71 -5.42 0.39
C THR A 57 -2.01 -3.94 0.58
N LEU A 58 -2.42 -3.23 -0.47
CA LEU A 58 -2.91 -1.86 -0.34
C LEU A 58 -4.29 -1.88 0.34
N VAL A 59 -4.37 -1.26 1.50
CA VAL A 59 -5.58 -1.16 2.32
C VAL A 59 -6.33 0.14 2.03
N ALA A 60 -5.62 1.26 1.90
CA ALA A 60 -6.20 2.56 1.64
C ALA A 60 -5.19 3.55 1.07
N LEU A 61 -5.72 4.60 0.44
CA LEU A 61 -5.00 5.85 0.17
C LEU A 61 -5.67 6.97 0.97
N GLU A 62 -4.90 7.71 1.74
CA GLU A 62 -5.39 8.77 2.61
C GLU A 62 -4.89 10.16 2.17
N PRO A 63 -5.73 11.21 2.23
CA PRO A 63 -7.14 11.18 2.61
C PRO A 63 -8.03 10.63 1.48
N GLU A 64 -8.84 9.60 1.76
CA GLU A 64 -9.60 8.86 0.74
C GLU A 64 -10.50 9.78 -0.10
N ALA A 65 -11.22 10.71 0.54
CA ALA A 65 -12.09 11.65 -0.16
C ALA A 65 -11.32 12.56 -1.14
N GLN A 66 -10.11 12.97 -0.78
CA GLN A 66 -9.28 13.83 -1.63
C GLN A 66 -8.69 13.05 -2.79
N VAL A 67 -8.25 11.81 -2.54
CA VAL A 67 -7.71 10.92 -3.57
C VAL A 67 -8.79 10.57 -4.60
N ASN A 68 -10.00 10.23 -4.16
CA ASN A 68 -11.11 9.98 -5.08
C ASN A 68 -11.45 11.23 -5.90
N ALA A 69 -11.59 12.39 -5.26
CA ALA A 69 -11.91 13.62 -5.97
C ALA A 69 -10.81 14.04 -6.96
N PHE A 70 -9.54 13.76 -6.65
CA PHE A 70 -8.42 13.99 -7.56
C PHE A 70 -8.50 13.10 -8.79
N TYR A 71 -8.71 11.80 -8.61
CA TYR A 71 -8.80 10.88 -9.74
C TYR A 71 -10.10 11.02 -10.53
N ASP A 72 -11.23 11.37 -9.90
CA ASP A 72 -12.48 11.70 -10.61
C ASP A 72 -12.28 12.88 -11.56
N ARG A 73 -11.65 13.96 -11.10
CA ARG A 73 -11.35 15.12 -11.96
C ARG A 73 -10.42 14.73 -13.10
N ALA A 74 -9.41 13.90 -12.82
CA ALA A 74 -8.51 13.39 -13.86
C ALA A 74 -9.26 12.55 -14.90
N CYS A 75 -10.15 11.65 -14.48
CA CYS A 75 -11.00 10.87 -15.39
C CYS A 75 -11.88 11.78 -16.24
N GLN A 76 -12.50 12.80 -15.64
CA GLN A 76 -13.36 13.73 -16.35
C GLN A 76 -12.62 14.59 -17.37
N ALA A 77 -11.39 14.99 -17.04
CA ALA A 77 -10.54 15.77 -17.92
C ALA A 77 -9.96 14.94 -19.08
N ASP A 78 -9.69 13.64 -18.86
CA ASP A 78 -9.12 12.74 -19.87
C ASP A 78 -10.20 12.14 -20.80
N LEU A 79 -11.31 11.66 -20.23
CA LEU A 79 -12.34 10.88 -20.94
C LEU A 79 -13.69 11.61 -21.08
N GLY A 80 -13.85 12.77 -20.46
CA GLY A 80 -15.07 13.59 -20.53
C GLY A 80 -15.95 13.49 -19.28
N PRO A 81 -17.00 14.33 -19.17
CA PRO A 81 -17.71 14.59 -17.91
C PRO A 81 -18.49 13.39 -17.34
N THR A 82 -18.69 12.33 -18.12
CA THR A 82 -19.37 11.09 -17.72
C THR A 82 -18.40 10.01 -17.22
N ALA A 83 -17.10 10.30 -17.23
CA ALA A 83 -16.09 9.41 -16.70
C ALA A 83 -15.94 9.58 -15.18
N HIS A 84 -15.75 8.47 -14.48
CA HIS A 84 -15.58 8.42 -13.04
C HIS A 84 -14.44 7.47 -12.66
N TYR A 85 -13.77 7.77 -11.56
CA TYR A 85 -12.70 6.95 -11.02
C TYR A 85 -13.27 5.67 -10.41
N VAL A 86 -12.75 4.52 -10.84
CA VAL A 86 -13.04 3.23 -10.24
C VAL A 86 -12.10 3.03 -9.06
N ARG A 87 -12.64 3.19 -7.86
CA ARG A 87 -11.89 3.03 -6.62
C ARG A 87 -11.32 1.62 -6.52
N LEU A 88 -10.07 1.53 -6.04
CA LEU A 88 -9.49 0.26 -5.65
C LEU A 88 -10.28 -0.36 -4.50
N GLU A 89 -10.75 -1.59 -4.69
CA GLU A 89 -11.33 -2.36 -3.61
C GLU A 89 -10.26 -2.62 -2.54
N LYS A 90 -10.60 -2.31 -1.29
CA LYS A 90 -9.71 -2.54 -0.15
C LYS A 90 -9.34 -4.03 -0.10
N GLY A 91 -8.04 -4.32 0.00
CA GLY A 91 -7.57 -5.68 0.24
C GLY A 91 -7.35 -6.53 -1.01
N THR A 92 -7.59 -6.02 -2.22
CA THR A 92 -7.45 -6.80 -3.46
C THR A 92 -6.15 -6.52 -4.22
N THR A 93 -5.51 -5.38 -3.93
CA THR A 93 -4.30 -4.96 -4.64
C THR A 93 -3.04 -5.42 -3.89
N VAL A 94 -2.44 -6.53 -4.34
CA VAL A 94 -1.14 -7.00 -3.86
C VAL A 94 -0.02 -6.30 -4.61
N LEU A 95 0.75 -5.47 -3.91
CA LEU A 95 1.89 -4.76 -4.46
C LEU A 95 3.14 -5.64 -4.36
N SER A 96 3.59 -6.13 -5.51
CA SER A 96 4.93 -6.69 -5.65
C SER A 96 5.90 -5.52 -5.90
N LYS A 97 6.85 -5.29 -4.98
CA LYS A 97 7.96 -4.30 -5.05
C LYS A 97 7.87 -3.29 -6.21
N GLY A 98 7.36 -2.08 -5.91
CA GLY A 98 7.45 -0.91 -6.80
C GLY A 98 6.23 -0.61 -7.68
N ALA A 99 5.13 -1.36 -7.54
CA ALA A 99 3.90 -1.04 -8.27
C ALA A 99 3.21 0.21 -7.68
N ILE A 100 3.16 1.28 -8.47
CA ILE A 100 2.42 2.51 -8.19
C ILE A 100 0.94 2.26 -8.50
N THR A 101 0.10 2.79 -7.63
CA THR A 101 -1.37 2.80 -7.59
C THR A 101 -2.07 2.73 -8.95
N ALA A 102 -2.95 1.73 -9.10
CA ALA A 102 -3.79 1.56 -10.27
C ALA A 102 -4.82 2.72 -10.37
N TYR A 103 -4.57 3.61 -11.32
CA TYR A 103 -5.55 4.55 -11.86
C TYR A 103 -6.44 3.81 -12.85
N SER A 104 -7.76 3.86 -12.66
CA SER A 104 -8.72 3.27 -13.59
C SER A 104 -9.97 4.15 -13.64
N CYS A 105 -10.43 4.43 -14.85
CA CYS A 105 -11.64 5.20 -15.10
C CYS A 105 -12.66 4.33 -15.81
N GLU A 106 -13.93 4.56 -15.51
CA GLU A 106 -15.05 4.00 -16.26
C GLU A 106 -15.88 5.15 -16.82
N THR A 107 -16.28 5.02 -18.08
CA THR A 107 -17.25 5.91 -18.71
C THR A 107 -18.61 5.23 -18.68
N SER A 108 -19.61 5.90 -18.12
CA SER A 108 -21.00 5.49 -18.36
C SER A 108 -21.32 5.78 -19.83
N GLU A 109 -21.33 4.73 -20.67
CA GLU A 109 -21.85 4.85 -22.04
C GLU A 109 -23.31 5.30 -21.94
N PRO A 110 -23.74 6.36 -22.65
CA PRO A 110 -25.16 6.62 -22.78
C PRO A 110 -25.72 5.36 -23.45
N LEU A 111 -26.66 4.68 -22.79
CA LEU A 111 -27.50 3.68 -23.42
C LEU A 111 -28.14 4.36 -24.63
N ALA A 112 -27.56 4.22 -25.81
CA ALA A 112 -28.19 4.66 -27.03
C ALA A 112 -29.52 3.90 -27.08
N PRO A 113 -30.67 4.58 -27.21
CA PRO A 113 -31.91 3.86 -27.44
C PRO A 113 -31.72 3.05 -28.73
N ASP A 114 -31.79 1.72 -28.60
CA ASP A 114 -31.88 0.79 -29.73
C ASP A 114 -32.82 1.40 -30.78
N GLN A 115 -32.28 1.69 -31.97
CA GLN A 115 -33.04 2.20 -33.12
C GLN A 115 -33.86 1.07 -33.74
#